data_AF-A0A178VRK3-F1
#
_entry.id   AF-A0A178VRK3-F1
#
_cell.length_a   1.000
_cell.length_b   1.000
_cell.length_c   1.000
_cell.angle_alpha   90.00
_cell.angle_beta   90.00
_cell.angle_gamma   90.00
#
_symmetry.space_group_name_H-M   'P 1'
#
loop_
_entity.id
_entity.type
_entity.pdbx_description
1 polymer ?
#
loop_
_entity_poly.entity_id
_entity_poly.type
_entity_poly.pdbx_seq_one_letter_code
_entity_poly.pdbx_strand_id
1 'polypeptide(L)'
;MPSPLQHSTHILQTNMAYIPKPILTDIVRRVGRSGFRYLGPFIAAGSFRQSIVFSSEVLSEVNLDDFVFNSRLANLQSQYRPFLLQCLSKDNHTAQYVEGLRRLAQEPPSQDSLDMLGTTGPHLLYARFAFAIFLLCCGSVDQGFTVLETFLQKAGSFDIVEAQIRNMGTREVRPYARYMHFNRIPYCCLDHFTEIDVCSHCFGFTYACNIEKLC
;
A
#
# COMPACT_ATOMS: atom_id res chain seq x y z
N MET A 1 -63.53 8.18 50.10
CA MET A 1 -62.59 7.17 50.66
C MET A 1 -62.97 5.82 50.10
N PRO A 2 -62.05 4.94 49.65
CA PRO A 2 -60.61 5.05 49.35
C PRO A 2 -60.29 4.92 47.84
N SER A 3 -59.07 5.30 47.42
CA SER A 3 -58.52 5.01 46.09
C SER A 3 -57.90 3.61 46.04
N PRO A 4 -57.68 3.07 44.83
CA PRO A 4 -56.45 2.30 44.66
C PRO A 4 -55.77 2.44 43.28
N LEU A 5 -54.47 2.18 43.31
CA LEU A 5 -53.58 1.76 42.20
C LEU A 5 -52.95 2.87 41.34
N GLN A 6 -51.97 3.54 41.94
CA GLN A 6 -50.80 4.00 41.19
C GLN A 6 -49.99 2.77 40.72
N HIS A 7 -50.05 2.46 39.43
CA HIS A 7 -49.04 1.65 38.77
C HIS A 7 -47.78 2.50 38.59
N SER A 8 -46.83 2.34 39.52
CA SER A 8 -45.45 2.75 39.31
C SER A 8 -44.81 1.82 38.28
N THR A 9 -44.84 2.24 37.02
CA THR A 9 -43.99 1.67 35.97
C THR A 9 -42.56 2.06 36.28
N HIS A 10 -41.82 1.21 37.00
CA HIS A 10 -40.37 1.30 37.08
C HIS A 10 -39.82 1.12 35.67
N ILE A 11 -39.50 2.22 35.01
CA ILE A 11 -38.65 2.22 33.82
C ILE A 11 -37.29 1.73 34.31
N LEU A 12 -36.97 0.49 33.99
CA LEU A 12 -35.60 -0.03 34.06
C LEU A 12 -34.78 0.82 33.10
N GLN A 13 -34.11 1.86 33.63
CA GLN A 13 -33.00 2.50 32.95
C GLN A 13 -31.93 1.41 32.76
N THR A 14 -31.94 0.77 31.60
CA THR A 14 -30.79 0.04 31.08
C THR A 14 -29.65 1.04 31.04
N ASN A 15 -28.73 0.89 31.99
CA ASN A 15 -27.50 1.65 32.10
C ASN A 15 -26.68 1.33 30.84
N MET A 16 -26.92 2.06 29.75
CA MET A 16 -26.17 1.90 28.52
C MET A 16 -24.74 2.27 28.84
N ALA A 17 -23.87 1.25 28.94
CA ALA A 17 -22.44 1.44 29.08
C ALA A 17 -21.95 2.30 27.90
N TYR A 18 -21.79 3.60 28.16
CA TYR A 18 -21.30 4.56 27.18
C TYR A 18 -19.78 4.50 27.21
N ILE A 19 -19.18 4.07 26.10
CA ILE A 19 -17.73 4.18 25.91
C ILE A 19 -17.46 5.58 25.35
N PRO A 20 -16.66 6.42 26.04
CA PRO A 20 -16.28 7.73 25.53
C PRO A 20 -15.62 7.63 24.14
N LYS A 21 -15.96 8.58 23.26
CA LYS A 21 -15.42 8.61 21.88
C LYS A 21 -13.89 8.43 21.82
N PRO A 22 -13.06 9.12 22.63
CA PRO A 22 -11.60 8.96 22.54
C PRO A 22 -11.13 7.53 22.86
N ILE A 23 -11.76 6.89 23.85
CA ILE A 23 -11.46 5.50 24.22
C ILE A 23 -11.86 4.56 23.10
N LEU A 24 -13.05 4.75 22.53
CA LEU A 24 -13.51 3.94 21.40
C LEU A 24 -12.64 4.14 20.16
N THR A 25 -12.21 5.37 19.86
CA THR A 25 -11.26 5.66 18.78
C THR A 25 -9.93 4.93 19.00
N ASP A 26 -9.37 4.94 20.21
CA ASP A 26 -8.13 4.20 20.50
C ASP A 26 -8.29 2.68 20.31
N ILE A 27 -9.43 2.13 20.75
CA ILE A 27 -9.76 0.70 20.53
C ILE A 27 -9.82 0.40 19.03
N VAL A 28 -10.60 1.17 18.27
CA VAL A 28 -10.78 0.96 16.82
C VAL A 28 -9.45 1.11 16.08
N ARG A 29 -8.63 2.11 16.44
CA ARG A 29 -7.29 2.32 15.88
C ARG A 29 -6.39 1.11 16.11
N ARG A 30 -6.35 0.56 17.32
CA ARG A 30 -5.57 -0.66 17.63
C ARG A 30 -6.07 -1.88 16.87
N VAL A 31 -7.38 -2.03 16.73
CA VAL A 31 -7.97 -3.10 15.90
C VAL A 31 -7.57 -2.92 14.43
N GLY A 32 -7.61 -1.69 13.92
CA GLY A 32 -7.19 -1.36 12.55
C GLY A 32 -5.72 -1.66 12.29
N ARG A 33 -4.84 -1.47 13.27
CA ARG A 33 -3.42 -1.86 13.19
C ARG A 33 -3.21 -3.38 13.07
N SER A 34 -4.18 -4.20 13.48
CA SER A 34 -4.15 -5.65 13.23
C SER A 34 -4.58 -6.04 11.81
N GLY A 35 -5.23 -5.12 11.08
CA GLY A 35 -5.67 -5.33 9.70
C GLY A 35 -7.00 -4.65 9.40
N PHE A 36 -7.11 -4.07 8.21
CA PHE A 36 -8.30 -3.27 7.84
C PHE A 36 -9.63 -4.07 7.87
N ARG A 37 -9.60 -5.39 7.61
CA ARG A 37 -10.82 -6.22 7.61
C ARG A 37 -11.50 -6.27 8.96
N TYR A 38 -10.75 -6.13 10.05
CA TYR A 38 -11.30 -6.12 11.41
C TYR A 38 -12.12 -4.86 11.72
N LEU A 39 -12.09 -3.85 10.84
CA LEU A 39 -12.89 -2.63 10.97
C LEU A 39 -14.34 -2.81 10.46
N GLY A 40 -14.61 -3.87 9.68
CA GLY A 40 -15.93 -4.15 9.11
C GLY A 40 -17.08 -4.16 10.14
N PRO A 41 -16.95 -4.86 11.28
CA PRO A 41 -17.96 -4.84 12.35
C PRO A 41 -18.24 -3.43 12.90
N PHE A 42 -17.22 -2.57 13.02
CA PHE A 42 -17.42 -1.20 13.49
C PHE A 42 -18.15 -0.32 12.47
N ILE A 43 -17.88 -0.52 11.18
CA ILE A 43 -18.62 0.15 10.10
C ILE A 43 -20.10 -0.26 10.12
N ALA A 44 -20.37 -1.57 10.28
CA ALA A 44 -21.73 -2.10 10.30
C ALA A 44 -22.53 -1.70 11.56
N ALA A 45 -21.85 -1.42 12.67
CA ALA A 45 -22.47 -1.13 13.95
C ALA A 45 -23.02 0.32 14.09
N GLY A 46 -23.10 1.09 13.00
CA GLY A 46 -23.81 2.37 12.92
C GLY A 46 -22.92 3.59 12.69
N SER A 47 -23.56 4.72 12.33
CA SER A 47 -22.90 5.95 11.85
C SER A 47 -21.86 6.52 12.81
N PHE A 48 -22.09 6.43 14.13
CA PHE A 48 -21.10 6.89 15.12
C PHE A 48 -19.79 6.11 15.04
N ARG A 49 -19.84 4.77 14.99
CA ARG A 49 -18.64 3.92 14.90
C ARG A 49 -18.01 3.99 13.51
N GLN A 50 -18.83 4.09 12.47
CA GLN A 50 -18.37 4.37 11.12
C GLN A 50 -17.55 5.68 11.08
N SER A 51 -18.03 6.76 11.69
CA SER A 51 -17.30 8.03 11.75
C SER A 51 -15.95 7.93 12.48
N ILE A 52 -15.82 6.99 13.42
CA ILE A 52 -14.56 6.69 14.10
C ILE A 52 -13.62 5.92 13.18
N VAL A 53 -14.12 4.90 12.46
CA VAL A 53 -13.31 4.13 11.51
C VAL A 53 -12.71 5.01 10.42
N PHE A 54 -13.48 5.98 9.93
CA PHE A 54 -13.03 6.91 8.89
C PHE A 54 -12.36 8.18 9.44
N SER A 55 -11.97 8.20 10.72
CA SER A 55 -11.21 9.32 11.28
C SER A 55 -9.75 9.28 10.83
N SER A 56 -9.08 10.43 10.92
CA SER A 56 -7.67 10.53 10.51
C SER A 56 -6.78 9.61 11.34
N GLU A 57 -7.03 9.52 12.64
CA GLU A 57 -6.25 8.75 13.61
C GLU A 57 -6.30 7.24 13.34
N VAL A 58 -7.39 6.74 12.74
CA VAL A 58 -7.52 5.33 12.38
C VAL A 58 -6.94 5.08 10.99
N LEU A 59 -7.32 5.89 10.00
CA LEU A 59 -6.96 5.64 8.60
C LEU A 59 -5.47 5.87 8.29
N SER A 60 -4.80 6.80 8.99
CA SER A 60 -3.36 7.02 8.79
C SER A 60 -2.50 5.86 9.30
N GLU A 61 -3.03 5.03 10.21
CA GLU A 61 -2.29 3.96 10.89
C GLU A 61 -2.82 2.55 10.64
N VAL A 62 -3.96 2.41 9.95
CA VAL A 62 -4.55 1.11 9.66
C VAL A 62 -3.55 0.24 8.89
N ASN A 63 -3.47 -1.04 9.27
CA ASN A 63 -2.63 -1.99 8.57
C ASN A 63 -3.30 -2.41 7.25
N LEU A 64 -2.59 -2.19 6.15
CA LEU A 64 -2.99 -2.47 4.77
C LEU A 64 -2.16 -3.59 4.12
N ASP A 65 -1.51 -4.45 4.90
CA ASP A 65 -0.71 -5.60 4.42
C ASP A 65 -1.49 -6.47 3.42
N ASP A 66 -2.79 -6.63 3.60
CA ASP A 66 -3.65 -7.32 2.65
C ASP A 66 -3.59 -6.72 1.23
N PHE A 67 -3.45 -5.39 1.10
CA PHE A 67 -3.26 -4.74 -0.20
C PHE A 67 -1.85 -4.96 -0.74
N VAL A 68 -0.86 -5.20 0.13
CA VAL A 68 0.51 -5.53 -0.26
C VAL A 68 0.60 -6.98 -0.76
N PHE A 69 -0.03 -7.93 -0.07
CA PHE A 69 0.02 -9.36 -0.43
C PHE A 69 -1.06 -9.78 -1.44
N ASN A 70 -2.14 -9.01 -1.54
CA ASN A 70 -3.20 -9.20 -2.53
C ASN A 70 -3.46 -7.90 -3.29
N SER A 71 -2.49 -7.47 -4.09
CA SER A 71 -2.48 -6.18 -4.79
C SER A 71 -3.65 -5.92 -5.74
N ARG A 72 -4.36 -6.96 -6.21
CA ARG A 72 -5.63 -6.79 -6.96
C ARG A 72 -6.68 -6.00 -6.19
N LEU A 73 -6.60 -5.95 -4.86
CA LEU A 73 -7.49 -5.16 -4.02
C LEU A 73 -7.38 -3.65 -4.31
N ALA A 74 -6.28 -3.20 -4.90
CA ALA A 74 -6.07 -1.81 -5.32
C ALA A 74 -6.66 -1.48 -6.71
N ASN A 75 -7.00 -2.49 -7.51
CA ASN A 75 -7.48 -2.27 -8.88
C ASN A 75 -8.76 -1.43 -8.91
N LEU A 76 -8.97 -0.71 -10.03
CA LEU A 76 -10.09 0.21 -10.20
C LEU A 76 -11.46 -0.43 -9.93
N GLN A 77 -11.61 -1.72 -10.23
CA GLN A 77 -12.85 -2.49 -10.07
C GLN A 77 -13.01 -3.13 -8.68
N SER A 78 -11.99 -3.04 -7.81
CA SER A 78 -12.05 -3.61 -6.47
C SER A 78 -13.03 -2.83 -5.59
N GLN A 79 -13.93 -3.56 -4.92
CA GLN A 79 -14.82 -2.99 -3.89
C GLN A 79 -14.07 -2.37 -2.71
N TYR A 80 -12.80 -2.75 -2.50
CA TYR A 80 -11.98 -2.24 -1.40
C TYR A 80 -11.19 -0.99 -1.76
N ARG A 81 -11.12 -0.63 -3.05
CA ARG A 81 -10.38 0.55 -3.51
C ARG A 81 -10.84 1.86 -2.88
N PRO A 82 -12.16 2.13 -2.68
CA PRO A 82 -12.58 3.34 -1.98
C PRO A 82 -11.97 3.46 -0.57
N PHE A 83 -11.84 2.36 0.15
CA PHE A 83 -11.19 2.37 1.47
C PHE A 83 -9.70 2.70 1.38
N LEU A 84 -8.99 2.11 0.42
CA LEU A 84 -7.58 2.42 0.15
C LEU A 84 -7.39 3.93 -0.13
N LEU A 85 -8.24 4.53 -0.96
CA LEU A 85 -8.17 5.96 -1.26
C LEU A 85 -8.47 6.86 -0.05
N GLN A 86 -9.37 6.43 0.84
CA GLN A 86 -9.59 7.14 2.10
C GLN A 86 -8.33 7.12 2.96
N CYS A 87 -7.63 5.98 3.05
CA CYS A 87 -6.34 5.89 3.75
C CYS A 87 -5.27 6.77 3.09
N LEU A 88 -5.21 6.77 1.76
CA LEU A 88 -4.31 7.65 1.00
C LEU A 88 -4.56 9.13 1.31
N SER A 89 -5.83 9.55 1.40
CA SER A 89 -6.19 10.93 1.76
C SER A 89 -5.82 11.34 3.20
N LYS A 90 -5.34 10.39 4.01
CA LYS A 90 -4.88 10.56 5.40
C LYS A 90 -3.39 10.21 5.55
N ASP A 91 -2.64 10.31 4.46
CA ASP A 91 -1.19 10.13 4.44
C ASP A 91 -0.70 8.75 4.93
N ASN A 92 -1.53 7.71 4.75
CA ASN A 92 -1.11 6.35 5.04
C ASN A 92 -0.04 5.90 4.02
N HIS A 93 1.19 5.70 4.50
CA HIS A 93 2.33 5.32 3.67
C HIS A 93 2.11 4.04 2.86
N THR A 94 1.48 3.01 3.43
CA THR A 94 1.19 1.78 2.69
C THR A 94 0.17 2.03 1.58
N ALA A 95 -0.83 2.88 1.81
CA ALA A 95 -1.78 3.26 0.77
C ALA A 95 -1.10 4.03 -0.38
N GLN A 96 -0.19 4.96 -0.04
CA GLN A 96 0.60 5.71 -1.01
C GLN A 96 1.51 4.81 -1.84
N TYR A 97 2.19 3.85 -1.21
CA TYR A 97 2.97 2.86 -1.91
C TYR A 97 2.12 1.99 -2.86
N VAL A 98 1.02 1.43 -2.36
CA VAL A 98 0.16 0.52 -3.16
C VAL A 98 -0.44 1.25 -4.36
N GLU A 99 -0.98 2.46 -4.16
CA GLU A 99 -1.57 3.22 -5.26
C GLU A 99 -0.50 3.72 -6.23
N GLY A 100 0.66 4.17 -5.75
CA GLY A 100 1.79 4.55 -6.61
C GLY A 100 2.26 3.40 -7.49
N LEU A 101 2.41 2.20 -6.90
CA LEU A 101 2.79 0.99 -7.62
C LEU A 101 1.73 0.61 -8.66
N ARG A 102 0.44 0.66 -8.30
CA ARG A 102 -0.66 0.38 -9.22
C ARG A 102 -0.67 1.34 -10.40
N ARG A 103 -0.50 2.65 -10.16
CA ARG A 103 -0.48 3.64 -11.24
C ARG A 103 0.70 3.40 -12.19
N LEU A 104 1.89 3.18 -11.66
CA LEU A 104 3.07 2.89 -12.50
C LEU A 104 2.93 1.57 -13.26
N ALA A 105 2.24 0.57 -12.69
CA ALA A 105 1.99 -0.70 -13.35
C ALA A 105 0.86 -0.65 -14.40
N GLN A 106 -0.17 0.16 -14.18
CA GLN A 106 -1.43 0.09 -14.94
C GLN A 106 -1.71 1.32 -15.82
N GLU A 107 -1.03 2.44 -15.58
CA GLU A 107 -1.25 3.72 -16.25
C GLU A 107 0.02 4.15 -17.00
N PRO A 108 -0.06 5.10 -17.94
CA PRO A 108 1.14 5.72 -18.51
C PRO A 108 2.05 6.32 -17.42
N PRO A 109 3.38 6.31 -17.62
CA PRO A 109 4.32 6.85 -16.65
C PRO A 109 3.99 8.31 -16.28
N SER A 110 4.01 8.63 -14.99
CA SER A 110 3.79 9.99 -14.50
C SER A 110 4.68 10.31 -13.31
N GLN A 111 5.11 11.57 -13.22
CA GLN A 111 5.94 12.05 -12.12
C GLN A 111 5.23 11.88 -10.77
N ASP A 112 3.94 12.22 -10.70
CA ASP A 112 3.13 12.04 -9.48
C ASP A 112 3.21 10.61 -8.94
N SER A 113 3.16 9.59 -9.81
CA SER A 113 3.18 8.18 -9.38
C SER A 113 4.58 7.75 -8.92
N LEU A 114 5.64 8.29 -9.54
CA LEU A 114 7.02 8.10 -9.07
C LEU A 114 7.22 8.77 -7.70
N ASP A 115 6.72 9.99 -7.53
CA ASP A 115 6.85 10.75 -6.28
C ASP A 115 6.13 10.05 -5.12
N MET A 116 5.02 9.35 -5.38
CA MET A 116 4.35 8.51 -4.38
C MET A 116 5.28 7.43 -3.83
N LEU A 117 6.03 6.74 -4.69
CA LEU A 117 6.99 5.72 -4.26
C LEU A 117 8.22 6.34 -3.60
N GLY A 118 8.76 7.43 -4.17
CA GLY A 118 9.94 8.13 -3.65
C GLY A 118 9.72 8.67 -2.24
N THR A 119 8.57 9.31 -2.00
CA THR A 119 8.19 9.85 -0.67
C THR A 119 8.01 8.74 0.36
N THR A 120 7.56 7.57 -0.06
CA THR A 120 7.31 6.42 0.82
C THR A 120 8.56 5.57 1.06
N GLY A 121 9.57 5.66 0.19
CA GLY A 121 10.80 4.87 0.25
C GLY A 121 11.57 4.89 1.58
N PRO A 122 11.63 6.00 2.34
CA PRO A 122 12.20 6.02 3.69
C PRO A 122 11.47 5.13 4.71
N HIS A 123 10.19 4.82 4.48
CA HIS A 123 9.33 4.07 5.39
C HIS A 123 9.16 2.60 4.98
N LEU A 124 9.19 2.30 3.67
CA LEU A 124 8.94 0.97 3.13
C LEU A 124 10.03 0.58 2.11
N LEU A 125 10.77 -0.51 2.39
CA LEU A 125 11.82 -1.01 1.49
C LEU A 125 11.27 -1.37 0.10
N TYR A 126 10.07 -1.93 0.02
CA TYR A 126 9.42 -2.24 -1.26
C TYR A 126 9.11 -0.99 -2.08
N ALA A 127 8.76 0.13 -1.43
CA ALA A 127 8.53 1.39 -2.11
C ALA A 127 9.85 1.96 -2.66
N ARG A 128 10.93 1.89 -1.87
CA ARG A 128 12.27 2.32 -2.30
C ARG A 128 12.79 1.49 -3.47
N PHE A 129 12.59 0.18 -3.43
CA PHE A 129 12.92 -0.73 -4.52
C PHE A 129 12.10 -0.41 -5.77
N ALA A 130 10.78 -0.36 -5.66
CA ALA A 130 9.92 -0.05 -6.79
C ALA A 130 10.27 1.31 -7.41
N PHE A 131 10.52 2.33 -6.58
CA PHE A 131 10.96 3.66 -7.04
C PHE A 131 12.24 3.58 -7.87
N ALA A 132 13.27 2.90 -7.36
CA ALA A 132 14.52 2.68 -8.08
C ALA A 132 14.29 2.00 -9.44
N ILE A 133 13.51 0.92 -9.48
CA ILE A 133 13.26 0.19 -10.72
C ILE A 133 12.47 1.03 -11.72
N PHE A 134 11.44 1.75 -11.29
CA PHE A 134 10.69 2.63 -12.21
C PHE A 134 11.51 3.83 -12.69
N LEU A 135 12.46 4.36 -11.91
CA LEU A 135 13.45 5.32 -12.41
C LEU A 135 14.27 4.73 -13.57
N LEU A 136 14.73 3.48 -13.43
CA LEU A 136 15.44 2.77 -14.50
C LEU A 136 14.54 2.55 -15.73
N CYS A 137 13.29 2.13 -15.55
CA CYS A 137 12.32 1.95 -16.64
C CYS A 137 12.01 3.26 -17.36
N CYS A 138 12.06 4.40 -16.65
CA CYS A 138 11.90 5.74 -17.23
C CYS A 138 13.19 6.32 -17.84
N GLY A 139 14.30 5.56 -17.88
CA GLY A 139 15.58 6.00 -18.44
C GLY A 139 16.42 6.90 -17.52
N SER A 140 15.99 7.12 -16.28
CA SER A 140 16.75 7.86 -15.26
C SER A 140 17.78 6.94 -14.58
N VAL A 141 18.69 6.39 -15.40
CA VAL A 141 19.58 5.28 -15.04
C VAL A 141 20.47 5.61 -13.83
N ASP A 142 21.14 6.76 -13.85
CA ASP A 142 22.08 7.16 -12.79
C ASP A 142 21.37 7.33 -11.43
N GLN A 143 20.17 7.94 -11.45
CA GLN A 143 19.38 8.12 -10.23
C GLN A 143 18.84 6.77 -9.72
N GLY A 144 18.35 5.90 -10.62
CA GLY A 144 17.86 4.58 -10.25
C GLY A 144 18.94 3.73 -9.58
N PHE A 145 20.16 3.71 -10.11
CA PHE A 145 21.28 2.99 -9.49
C PHE A 145 21.75 3.63 -8.19
N THR A 146 21.83 4.97 -8.13
CA THR A 146 22.14 5.67 -6.88
C THR A 146 21.17 5.26 -5.76
N VAL A 147 19.87 5.17 -6.06
CA VAL A 147 18.87 4.72 -5.09
C VAL A 147 19.08 3.25 -4.73
N LEU A 148 19.30 2.35 -5.70
CA LEU A 148 19.54 0.93 -5.43
C LEU A 148 20.71 0.68 -4.47
N GLU A 149 21.85 1.30 -4.72
CA GLU A 149 23.08 1.06 -3.96
C GLU A 149 22.97 1.42 -2.48
N THR A 150 22.06 2.34 -2.14
CA THR A 150 21.85 2.77 -0.75
C THR A 150 21.15 1.72 0.15
N PHE A 151 20.57 0.67 -0.43
CA PHE A 151 19.85 -0.37 0.34
C PHE A 151 20.10 -1.81 -0.13
N LEU A 152 20.81 -2.03 -1.24
CA LEU A 152 21.09 -3.38 -1.74
C LEU A 152 21.85 -4.27 -0.74
N GLN A 153 22.73 -3.70 0.08
CA GLN A 153 23.42 -4.44 1.14
C GLN A 153 22.50 -4.87 2.30
N LYS A 154 21.23 -4.44 2.31
CA LYS A 154 20.31 -4.56 3.46
C LYS A 154 19.15 -5.53 3.24
N ALA A 155 18.99 -6.18 2.09
CA ALA A 155 17.73 -6.89 1.82
C ALA A 155 17.84 -8.12 0.91
N GLY A 156 17.01 -9.12 1.22
CA GLY A 156 16.78 -10.33 0.42
C GLY A 156 15.89 -10.10 -0.80
N SER A 157 15.29 -11.18 -1.32
CA SER A 157 14.49 -11.19 -2.56
C SER A 157 13.39 -10.10 -2.59
N PHE A 158 13.33 -9.37 -3.71
CA PHE A 158 12.32 -8.35 -3.99
C PHE A 158 11.22 -8.85 -4.94
N ASP A 159 11.09 -10.17 -5.07
CA ASP A 159 10.11 -10.82 -5.94
C ASP A 159 8.67 -10.47 -5.57
N ILE A 160 8.46 -10.02 -4.32
CA ILE A 160 7.16 -9.51 -3.87
C ILE A 160 6.66 -8.35 -4.74
N VAL A 161 7.53 -7.45 -5.20
CA VAL A 161 7.13 -6.32 -6.05
C VAL A 161 6.73 -6.79 -7.44
N GLU A 162 7.47 -7.73 -8.00
CA GLU A 162 7.09 -8.36 -9.27
C GLU A 162 5.75 -9.10 -9.14
N ALA A 163 5.57 -9.87 -8.06
CA ALA A 163 4.33 -10.60 -7.78
C ALA A 163 3.13 -9.66 -7.61
N GLN A 164 3.33 -8.51 -6.97
CA GLN A 164 2.29 -7.49 -6.82
C GLN A 164 1.86 -6.92 -8.16
N ILE A 165 2.81 -6.52 -9.02
CA ILE A 165 2.51 -5.99 -10.35
C ILE A 165 1.74 -7.05 -11.15
N ARG A 166 2.20 -8.31 -11.13
CA ARG A 166 1.54 -9.42 -11.82
C ARG A 166 0.11 -9.66 -11.31
N ASN A 167 -0.13 -9.53 -10.00
CA ASN A 167 -1.45 -9.71 -9.40
C ASN A 167 -2.39 -8.51 -9.64
N MET A 168 -1.86 -7.30 -9.86
CA MET A 168 -2.65 -6.16 -10.35
C MET A 168 -3.13 -6.39 -11.79
N GLY A 169 -2.37 -7.14 -12.59
CA GLY A 169 -2.68 -7.52 -13.97
C GLY A 169 -1.61 -7.02 -14.93
N THR A 170 -1.34 -7.74 -16.01
CA THR A 170 -0.36 -7.31 -17.02
C THR A 170 -1.06 -6.56 -18.15
N ARG A 171 -0.44 -5.50 -18.65
CA ARG A 171 -0.91 -4.80 -19.84
C ARG A 171 -0.36 -5.45 -21.10
N GLU A 172 -1.13 -5.40 -22.18
CA GLU A 172 -0.63 -5.76 -23.52
C GLU A 172 0.28 -4.67 -24.09
N VAL A 173 0.04 -3.41 -23.68
CA VAL A 173 0.81 -2.24 -24.09
C VAL A 173 1.95 -2.03 -23.12
N ARG A 174 3.18 -1.91 -23.63
CA ARG A 174 4.40 -1.66 -22.84
C ARG A 174 4.81 -0.20 -22.90
N PRO A 175 4.38 0.65 -21.96
CA PRO A 175 4.66 2.08 -22.04
C PRO A 175 6.14 2.39 -21.80
N TYR A 176 6.83 1.59 -21.00
CA TYR A 176 8.24 1.82 -20.64
C TYR A 176 9.24 1.46 -21.75
N ALA A 177 8.85 0.64 -22.73
CA ALA A 177 9.71 0.19 -23.83
C ALA A 177 10.40 1.35 -24.60
N ARG A 178 9.75 2.53 -24.64
CA ARG A 178 10.26 3.72 -25.35
C ARG A 178 11.09 4.65 -24.48
N TYR A 179 11.08 4.47 -23.17
CA TYR A 179 11.82 5.30 -22.21
C TYR A 179 13.05 4.58 -21.66
N MET A 180 12.99 3.25 -21.60
CA MET A 180 14.03 2.40 -21.04
C MET A 180 15.24 2.37 -21.97
N HIS A 181 16.22 3.22 -21.67
CA HIS A 181 17.47 3.35 -22.40
C HIS A 181 18.66 3.08 -21.49
N PHE A 182 19.12 1.82 -21.48
CA PHE A 182 20.41 1.49 -20.87
C PHE A 182 21.51 1.79 -21.89
N ASN A 183 22.36 2.76 -21.59
CA ASN A 183 23.49 3.12 -22.46
C ASN A 183 24.44 1.94 -22.70
N ARG A 184 24.56 1.02 -21.72
CA ARG A 184 25.32 -0.23 -21.81
C ARG A 184 24.62 -1.32 -21.00
N ILE A 185 24.45 -2.50 -21.59
CA ILE A 185 24.11 -3.71 -20.83
C ILE A 185 25.31 -4.02 -19.92
N PRO A 186 25.12 -4.28 -18.61
CA PRO A 186 26.23 -4.61 -17.74
C PRO A 186 27.00 -5.83 -18.28
N TYR A 187 28.30 -5.66 -18.56
CA TYR A 187 29.12 -6.72 -19.16
C TYR A 187 29.20 -7.98 -18.28
N CYS A 188 29.15 -7.80 -16.96
CA CYS A 188 29.14 -8.88 -15.98
C CYS A 188 27.81 -9.65 -15.89
N CYS A 189 26.76 -9.30 -16.65
CA CYS A 189 25.49 -10.05 -16.64
C CYS A 189 25.66 -11.54 -16.93
N LEU A 190 26.69 -11.92 -17.70
CA LEU A 190 27.00 -13.32 -18.04
C LEU A 190 27.98 -13.99 -17.07
N ASP A 191 28.60 -13.21 -16.18
CA ASP A 191 29.64 -13.67 -15.26
C ASP A 191 29.08 -14.00 -13.86
N HIS A 192 27.82 -13.69 -13.60
CA HIS A 192 27.15 -13.99 -12.33
C HIS A 192 26.50 -15.37 -12.38
N PHE A 193 27.05 -16.34 -11.64
CA PHE A 193 26.59 -17.73 -11.65
C PHE A 193 25.52 -18.05 -10.59
N THR A 194 25.30 -17.17 -9.61
CA THR A 194 24.31 -17.36 -8.52
C THR A 194 23.65 -16.03 -8.12
N GLU A 195 22.45 -16.08 -7.52
CA GLU A 195 21.72 -14.89 -7.03
C GLU A 195 22.48 -14.10 -5.95
N ILE A 196 23.42 -14.74 -5.26
CA ILE A 196 24.21 -14.14 -4.17
C ILE A 196 25.37 -13.29 -4.72
N ASP A 197 25.77 -13.51 -5.97
CA ASP A 197 26.95 -12.88 -6.59
C ASP A 197 26.58 -11.77 -7.59
N VAL A 198 25.29 -11.43 -7.72
CA VAL A 198 24.83 -10.43 -8.70
C VAL A 198 25.17 -9.02 -8.20
N CYS A 199 25.89 -8.25 -9.03
CA CYS A 199 26.20 -6.85 -8.68
C CYS A 199 24.96 -5.94 -8.76
N SER A 200 25.01 -4.75 -8.14
CA SER A 200 23.91 -3.76 -8.14
C SER A 200 23.39 -3.43 -9.53
N HIS A 201 24.29 -3.40 -10.52
CA HIS A 201 24.00 -3.05 -11.89
C HIS A 201 23.21 -4.16 -12.60
N CYS A 202 23.66 -5.41 -12.51
CA CYS A 202 22.96 -6.57 -13.06
C CYS A 202 21.63 -6.83 -12.37
N PHE A 203 21.58 -6.59 -11.05
CA PHE A 203 20.35 -6.69 -10.27
C PHE A 203 19.30 -5.67 -10.76
N GLY A 204 19.66 -4.38 -10.82
CA GLY A 204 18.76 -3.33 -11.28
C GLY A 204 18.33 -3.52 -12.73
N PHE A 205 19.26 -3.90 -13.61
CA PHE A 205 18.96 -4.21 -15.02
C PHE A 205 17.95 -5.36 -15.16
N THR A 206 18.19 -6.48 -14.46
CA THR A 206 17.31 -7.67 -14.51
C THR A 206 15.89 -7.34 -14.06
N TYR A 207 15.74 -6.67 -12.90
CA TYR A 207 14.41 -6.30 -12.41
C TYR A 207 13.73 -5.25 -13.27
N ALA A 208 14.46 -4.27 -13.82
CA ALA A 208 13.88 -3.30 -14.75
C ALA A 208 13.38 -3.98 -16.03
N CYS A 209 14.11 -4.95 -16.59
CA CYS A 209 13.66 -5.75 -17.73
C CYS A 209 12.45 -6.63 -17.40
N ASN A 210 12.40 -7.21 -16.20
CA ASN A 210 11.26 -8.05 -15.80
C ASN A 210 10.01 -7.21 -15.58
N ILE A 211 10.12 -6.10 -14.86
CA ILE A 211 9.01 -5.19 -14.57
C ILE A 211 8.51 -4.51 -15.85
N GLU A 212 9.39 -4.09 -16.76
CA GLU A 212 8.98 -3.53 -18.06
C GLU A 212 8.08 -4.49 -18.84
N LYS A 213 8.33 -5.80 -18.78
CA LYS A 213 7.52 -6.81 -19.47
C LYS A 213 6.12 -6.98 -18.87
N LEU A 214 5.93 -6.58 -17.62
CA LEU A 214 4.67 -6.73 -16.88
C LEU A 214 3.77 -5.49 -16.98
N CYS A 215 4.36 -4.32 -17.24
CA CYS A 215 3.69 -3.02 -17.22
C CYS A 215 3.38 -2.48 -18.61
#